data_AF-A0A1W9PDL7-F1
#
_entry.id   AF-A0A1W9PDL7-F1
#
_cell.length_a   1.000
_cell.length_b   1.000
_cell.length_c   1.000
_cell.angle_alpha   90.00
_cell.angle_beta   90.00
_cell.angle_gamma   90.00
#
_symmetry.space_group_name_H-M   'P 1'
#
loop_
_entity.id
_entity.type
_entity.pdbx_description
1 polymer ?
#
loop_
_entity_poly.entity_id
_entity_poly.type
_entity_poly.pdbx_seq_one_letter_code
_entity_poly.pdbx_strand_id
1 'polypeptide(L)'
;MLEAEKEKVKEHYSKKSVVVNFSSKRYEGWSGRYFYEFKEKIILEKLQGQKGQAILDIGMGTGRLYKNIVRLGYNYIGFNFSFEMVAEAKRKYDGNNNFFVCDAFRLALKDNSIQFSVCVGLLEMWTALSLF
;
A
#
# COMPACT_ATOMS: atom_id res chain seq x y z
N MET A 1 -15.75 14.06 15.19
CA MET A 1 -15.99 12.60 15.05
C MET A 1 -15.02 12.02 14.03
N LEU A 2 -15.06 12.50 12.78
CA LEU A 2 -14.13 12.13 11.69
C LEU A 2 -12.64 12.18 12.04
N GLU A 3 -12.14 13.30 12.58
CA GLU A 3 -10.72 13.41 12.93
C GLU A 3 -10.29 12.41 14.03
N ALA A 4 -11.16 12.14 15.00
CA ALA A 4 -10.88 11.16 16.05
C ALA A 4 -10.83 9.72 15.49
N GLU A 5 -11.62 9.38 14.47
CA GLU A 5 -11.53 8.08 13.79
C GLU A 5 -10.27 7.96 12.95
N LYS A 6 -9.85 9.05 12.26
CA LYS A 6 -8.57 9.10 11.55
C LYS A 6 -7.41 8.84 12.51
N GLU A 7 -7.43 9.48 13.66
CA GLU A 7 -6.41 9.31 14.70
C GLU A 7 -6.39 7.88 15.23
N LYS A 8 -7.55 7.25 15.49
CA LYS A 8 -7.61 5.84 15.92
C LYS A 8 -7.02 4.88 14.89
N VAL A 9 -7.34 5.06 13.61
CA VAL A 9 -6.75 4.26 12.53
C VAL A 9 -5.25 4.49 12.47
N LYS A 10 -4.80 5.75 12.51
CA LYS A 10 -3.37 6.11 12.51
C LYS A 10 -2.64 5.48 13.69
N GLU A 11 -3.20 5.54 14.89
CA GLU A 11 -2.65 4.95 16.10
C GLU A 11 -2.57 3.42 16.00
N HIS A 12 -3.63 2.75 15.53
CA HIS A 12 -3.67 1.30 15.35
C HIS A 12 -2.52 0.82 14.47
N TYR A 13 -2.33 1.45 13.30
CA TYR A 13 -1.31 1.06 12.34
C TYR A 13 0.10 1.58 12.66
N SER A 14 0.25 2.44 13.67
CA SER A 14 1.57 2.86 14.19
C SER A 14 2.16 1.85 15.18
N LYS A 15 1.40 0.83 15.59
CA LYS A 15 1.85 -0.18 16.56
C LYS A 15 2.64 -1.27 15.86
N LYS A 16 3.91 -1.45 16.24
CA LYS A 16 4.77 -2.53 15.73
C LYS A 16 4.13 -3.93 15.86
N SER A 17 3.37 -4.19 16.93
CA SER A 17 2.65 -5.46 17.14
C SER A 17 1.53 -5.73 16.13
N VAL A 18 0.96 -4.68 15.54
CA VAL A 18 -0.04 -4.77 14.46
C VAL A 18 0.65 -5.00 13.12
N VAL A 19 1.79 -4.36 12.90
CA VAL A 19 2.54 -4.41 11.64
C VAL A 19 3.32 -5.71 11.46
N VAL A 20 3.95 -6.20 12.52
CA VAL A 20 4.64 -7.49 12.50
C VAL A 20 3.60 -8.57 12.21
N ASN A 21 3.87 -9.37 11.18
CA ASN A 21 2.95 -10.40 10.68
C ASN A 21 1.62 -9.84 10.13
N PHE A 22 1.58 -8.56 9.75
CA PHE A 22 0.36 -7.92 9.21
C PHE A 22 -0.25 -8.69 8.05
N SER A 23 0.56 -9.06 7.05
CA SER A 23 0.06 -9.82 5.89
C SER A 23 -0.43 -11.21 6.29
N SER A 24 0.29 -11.92 7.17
CA SER A 24 -0.09 -13.28 7.54
C SER A 24 -1.35 -13.32 8.38
N LYS A 25 -1.55 -12.35 9.29
CA LYS A 25 -2.77 -12.23 10.11
C LYS A 25 -3.97 -11.75 9.28
N ARG A 26 -3.78 -10.75 8.41
CA ARG A 26 -4.89 -10.15 7.64
C ARG A 26 -5.43 -11.08 6.56
N TYR A 27 -4.58 -11.95 6.03
CA TYR A 27 -4.91 -12.86 4.93
C TYR A 27 -4.74 -14.32 5.33
N GLU A 28 -4.95 -14.64 6.60
CA GLU A 28 -4.98 -16.01 7.09
C GLU A 28 -6.22 -16.75 6.54
N GLY A 29 -6.09 -18.06 6.33
CA GLY A 29 -7.17 -18.90 5.84
C GLY A 29 -7.36 -18.88 4.31
N TRP A 30 -8.13 -19.86 3.83
CA TRP A 30 -8.31 -20.09 2.39
C TRP A 30 -9.05 -18.96 1.67
N SER A 31 -10.14 -18.46 2.25
CA SER A 31 -10.92 -17.35 1.67
C SER A 31 -10.14 -16.04 1.64
N GLY A 32 -9.42 -15.71 2.73
CA GLY A 32 -8.57 -14.53 2.82
C GLY A 32 -7.48 -14.54 1.75
N ARG A 33 -6.81 -15.66 1.56
CA ARG A 33 -5.81 -15.86 0.50
C ARG A 33 -6.42 -15.80 -0.90
N TYR A 34 -7.59 -16.39 -1.11
CA TYR A 34 -8.25 -16.35 -2.41
C TYR A 34 -8.60 -14.92 -2.83
N PHE A 35 -9.28 -14.15 -1.98
CA PHE A 35 -9.60 -12.75 -2.27
C PHE A 35 -8.34 -11.88 -2.38
N TYR A 36 -7.31 -12.21 -1.60
CA TYR A 36 -5.99 -11.63 -1.74
C TYR A 36 -5.48 -11.85 -3.17
N GLU A 37 -5.19 -13.08 -3.56
CA GLU A 37 -4.58 -13.40 -4.86
C GLU A 37 -5.43 -12.91 -6.03
N PHE A 38 -6.76 -13.01 -5.92
CA PHE A 38 -7.69 -12.53 -6.93
C PHE A 38 -7.60 -11.02 -7.16
N LYS A 39 -7.63 -10.19 -6.09
CA LYS A 39 -7.50 -8.73 -6.21
C LYS A 39 -6.18 -8.33 -6.88
N GLU A 40 -5.09 -8.99 -6.49
CA GLU A 40 -3.76 -8.70 -7.06
C GLU A 40 -3.66 -9.14 -8.51
N LYS A 41 -4.20 -10.31 -8.87
CA LYS A 41 -4.27 -10.76 -10.26
C LYS A 41 -4.98 -9.74 -11.15
N ILE A 42 -6.16 -9.24 -10.74
CA ILE A 42 -6.91 -8.23 -11.52
C ILE A 42 -6.06 -6.97 -11.73
N ILE A 43 -5.40 -6.48 -10.68
CA ILE A 43 -4.56 -5.28 -10.77
C ILE A 43 -3.42 -5.51 -11.77
N LEU A 44 -2.72 -6.64 -11.66
CA LEU A 44 -1.60 -6.96 -12.54
C LEU A 44 -2.05 -7.16 -14.00
N GLU A 45 -3.23 -7.73 -14.25
CA GLU A 45 -3.81 -7.84 -15.60
C GLU A 45 -4.16 -6.47 -16.21
N LYS A 46 -4.58 -5.51 -15.39
CA LYS A 46 -4.84 -4.13 -15.84
C LYS A 46 -3.55 -3.34 -16.08
N LEU A 47 -2.51 -3.61 -15.30
CA LEU A 47 -1.18 -3.04 -15.48
C LEU A 47 -0.48 -3.76 -16.64
N GLN A 48 -0.80 -3.39 -17.88
CA GLN A 48 -0.19 -3.97 -19.08
C GLN A 48 1.29 -3.57 -19.24
N GLY A 49 2.20 -4.18 -18.46
CA GLY A 49 3.65 -4.24 -18.70
C GLY A 49 4.34 -3.01 -19.31
N GLN A 50 4.00 -1.79 -18.87
CA GLN A 50 4.56 -0.56 -19.45
C GLN A 50 5.92 -0.26 -18.79
N LYS A 51 6.95 -0.91 -19.31
CA LYS A 51 8.31 -0.82 -18.78
C LYS A 51 8.78 0.63 -18.67
N GLY A 52 9.48 0.93 -17.56
CA GLY A 52 10.11 2.24 -17.31
C GLY A 52 9.16 3.34 -16.84
N GLN A 53 7.84 3.11 -16.82
CA GLN A 53 6.89 4.10 -16.31
C GLN A 53 6.83 4.08 -14.79
N ALA A 54 6.56 5.26 -14.21
CA ALA A 54 6.35 5.40 -12.78
C ALA A 54 4.94 4.95 -12.37
N ILE A 55 4.88 4.18 -11.29
CA ILE A 55 3.64 3.74 -10.66
C ILE A 55 3.66 4.05 -9.18
N LEU A 56 2.53 4.55 -8.68
CA LEU A 56 2.34 4.93 -7.30
C LEU A 56 1.44 3.94 -6.56
N ASP A 57 1.93 3.32 -5.49
CA ASP A 57 1.15 2.47 -4.58
C ASP A 57 0.82 3.25 -3.30
N ILE A 58 -0.43 3.70 -3.19
CA ILE A 58 -0.94 4.56 -2.12
C ILE A 58 -1.44 3.66 -0.98
N GLY A 59 -0.83 3.80 0.19
CA GLY A 59 -1.15 2.95 1.33
C GLY A 59 -0.61 1.52 1.15
N MET A 60 0.60 1.37 0.59
CA MET A 60 1.21 0.09 0.17
C MET A 60 1.31 -1.02 1.25
N GLY A 61 0.98 -0.70 2.51
CA GLY A 61 1.21 -1.54 3.68
C GLY A 61 2.67 -1.97 3.78
N THR A 62 2.89 -3.28 3.95
CA THR A 62 4.22 -3.89 3.97
C THR A 62 4.75 -4.19 2.55
N GLY A 63 4.39 -3.37 1.55
CA GLY A 63 4.82 -3.45 0.16
C GLY A 63 4.30 -4.68 -0.59
N ARG A 64 3.03 -5.01 -0.45
CA ARG A 64 2.45 -6.25 -1.02
C ARG A 64 2.69 -6.39 -2.53
N LEU A 65 2.30 -5.37 -3.30
CA LEU A 65 2.28 -5.43 -4.76
C LEU A 65 3.67 -5.19 -5.37
N TYR A 66 4.63 -4.74 -4.55
CA TYR A 66 5.96 -4.29 -4.96
C TYR A 66 6.65 -5.27 -5.91
N LYS A 67 6.86 -6.54 -5.50
CA LYS A 67 7.61 -7.53 -6.29
C LYS A 67 6.97 -7.76 -7.67
N ASN A 68 5.65 -7.87 -7.72
CA ASN A 68 4.95 -8.18 -8.95
C ASN A 68 4.90 -6.98 -9.89
N ILE A 69 4.70 -5.77 -9.36
CA ILE A 69 4.72 -4.54 -10.15
C ILE A 69 6.14 -4.26 -10.70
N VAL A 70 7.19 -4.43 -9.91
CA VAL A 70 8.58 -4.29 -10.40
C VAL A 70 8.90 -5.33 -11.47
N ARG A 71 8.41 -6.58 -11.34
CA ARG A 71 8.56 -7.62 -12.37
C ARG A 71 7.87 -7.28 -13.69
N LEU A 72 6.80 -6.48 -13.65
CA LEU A 72 6.16 -5.93 -14.86
C LEU A 72 6.99 -4.79 -15.50
N GLY A 73 8.07 -4.35 -14.84
CA GLY A 73 9.03 -3.37 -15.35
C GLY A 73 8.73 -1.92 -14.97
N TYR A 74 7.82 -1.68 -14.04
CA TYR A 74 7.52 -0.32 -13.57
C TYR A 74 8.57 0.21 -12.58
N ASN A 75 8.77 1.52 -12.59
CA ASN A 75 9.46 2.26 -11.54
C ASN A 75 8.49 2.47 -10.37
N TYR A 76 8.54 1.56 -9.40
CA TYR A 76 7.63 1.55 -8.25
C TYR A 76 7.96 2.67 -7.25
N ILE A 77 6.92 3.35 -6.76
CA ILE A 77 6.96 4.27 -5.63
C ILE A 77 5.84 3.85 -4.67
N GLY A 78 6.18 3.53 -3.42
CA GLY A 78 5.21 3.11 -2.41
C GLY A 78 5.17 4.06 -1.23
N PHE A 79 3.97 4.48 -0.84
CA PHE A 79 3.76 5.33 0.33
C PHE A 79 2.88 4.66 1.36
N ASN A 80 3.20 4.89 2.63
CA ASN A 80 2.33 4.60 3.73
C ASN A 80 2.52 5.66 4.83
N PHE A 81 1.48 6.01 5.56
CA PHE A 81 1.63 6.99 6.64
C PHE A 81 2.36 6.40 7.86
N SER A 82 2.32 5.07 8.03
CA SER A 82 2.91 4.39 9.17
C SER A 82 4.39 4.12 8.94
N PHE A 83 5.24 4.68 9.80
CA PHE A 83 6.67 4.40 9.82
C PHE A 83 6.94 2.89 9.95
N GLU A 84 6.23 2.21 10.85
CA GLU A 84 6.40 0.79 11.10
C GLU A 84 6.09 -0.04 9.85
N MET A 85 5.03 0.30 9.09
CA MET A 85 4.69 -0.38 7.83
C MET A 85 5.81 -0.26 6.79
N VAL A 86 6.38 0.94 6.65
CA VAL A 86 7.49 1.20 5.72
C VAL A 86 8.75 0.48 6.18
N ALA A 87 9.06 0.48 7.48
CA ALA A 87 10.21 -0.21 8.03
C ALA A 87 10.10 -1.73 7.78
N GLU A 88 8.94 -2.32 8.01
CA GLU A 88 8.68 -3.73 7.73
C GLU A 88 8.77 -4.05 6.22
N ALA A 89 8.25 -3.18 5.35
CA ALA A 89 8.40 -3.34 3.90
C ALA A 89 9.88 -3.33 3.48
N LYS A 90 10.67 -2.38 3.98
CA LYS A 90 12.12 -2.29 3.71
C LYS A 90 12.85 -3.54 4.20
N ARG A 91 12.55 -4.02 5.41
CA ARG A 91 13.09 -5.26 5.96
C ARG A 91 12.74 -6.48 5.11
N LYS A 92 11.49 -6.57 4.65
CA LYS A 92 10.98 -7.70 3.85
C LYS A 92 11.65 -7.82 2.47
N TYR A 93 12.05 -6.69 1.89
CA TYR A 93 12.54 -6.61 0.52
C TYR A 93 14.01 -6.18 0.40
N ASP A 94 14.74 -6.15 1.52
CA ASP A 94 16.20 -6.01 1.65
C ASP A 94 16.86 -5.17 0.53
N GLY A 95 16.62 -3.85 0.53
CA GLY A 95 17.17 -2.99 -0.50
C GLY A 95 16.77 -1.51 -0.39
N ASN A 96 17.36 -0.69 -1.28
CA ASN A 96 17.06 0.73 -1.45
C ASN A 96 15.75 0.92 -2.24
N ASN A 97 14.68 0.33 -1.72
CA ASN A 97 13.36 0.40 -2.32
C ASN A 97 12.77 1.80 -2.11
N ASN A 98 12.06 2.30 -3.13
CA ASN A 98 11.35 3.58 -3.12
C ASN A 98 10.09 3.51 -2.24
N PHE A 99 10.28 3.20 -0.95
CA PHE A 99 9.26 3.13 0.09
C PHE A 99 9.42 4.32 1.02
N PHE A 100 8.37 5.15 1.14
CA PHE A 100 8.44 6.35 1.94
C PHE A 100 7.27 6.47 2.91
N VAL A 101 7.56 7.11 4.04
CA VAL A 101 6.54 7.51 5.01
C VAL A 101 5.92 8.80 4.50
N CYS A 102 4.64 8.77 4.16
CA CYS A 102 3.93 9.93 3.64
C CYS A 102 2.44 9.85 3.93
N ASP A 103 1.83 10.99 4.24
CA ASP A 103 0.38 11.13 4.30
C ASP A 103 -0.16 11.25 2.86
N ALA A 104 -1.10 10.38 2.48
CA ALA A 104 -1.68 10.35 1.14
C ALA A 104 -2.38 11.66 0.74
N PHE A 105 -2.74 12.52 1.69
CA PHE A 105 -3.30 13.85 1.43
C PHE A 105 -2.25 14.93 1.16
N ARG A 106 -0.97 14.63 1.36
CA ARG A 106 0.14 15.59 1.28
C ARG A 106 1.27 15.05 0.39
N LEU A 107 0.89 14.46 -0.74
CA LEU A 107 1.82 13.91 -1.71
C LEU A 107 2.54 15.04 -2.45
N ALA A 108 3.82 15.22 -2.17
CA ALA A 108 4.69 16.15 -2.87
C ALA A 108 5.26 15.52 -4.15
N LEU A 109 4.39 15.17 -5.08
CA LEU A 109 4.77 14.65 -6.39
C LEU A 109 4.66 15.75 -7.44
N LYS A 110 5.55 15.71 -8.44
CA LYS A 110 5.45 16.61 -9.59
C LYS A 110 4.20 16.25 -10.41
N ASP A 111 3.48 17.26 -10.90
CA ASP A 111 2.35 17.05 -11.80
C ASP A 111 2.75 16.20 -13.02
N ASN A 112 1.85 15.32 -13.44
CA ASN A 112 2.03 14.40 -14.58
C ASN A 112 3.28 13.50 -14.49
N SER A 113 3.84 13.27 -13.30
CA SER A 113 5.01 12.40 -13.10
C SER A 113 4.70 10.92 -12.89
N ILE A 114 3.43 10.58 -12.65
CA ILE A 114 2.96 9.23 -12.38
C ILE A 114 1.99 8.80 -13.48
N GLN A 115 2.23 7.64 -14.09
CA GLN A 115 1.35 7.13 -15.14
C GLN A 115 0.16 6.36 -14.56
N PHE A 116 0.40 5.57 -13.51
CA PHE A 116 -0.63 4.77 -12.86
C PHE A 116 -0.54 4.92 -11.34
N SER A 117 -1.70 4.91 -10.69
CA SER A 117 -1.76 4.77 -9.23
C SER A 117 -2.62 3.56 -8.87
N VAL A 118 -2.21 2.86 -7.82
CA VAL A 118 -2.96 1.76 -7.20
C VAL A 118 -3.19 2.11 -5.74
N CYS A 119 -4.39 1.81 -5.24
CA CYS A 119 -4.79 2.11 -3.87
C CYS A 119 -5.66 0.96 -3.37
N VAL A 120 -5.09 0.04 -2.60
CA VAL A 120 -5.74 -1.22 -2.21
C VAL A 120 -5.89 -1.29 -0.70
N GLY A 121 -7.12 -1.43 -0.21
CA GLY A 121 -7.43 -1.56 1.22
C GLY A 121 -7.33 -0.26 2.03
N LEU A 122 -6.87 0.85 1.43
CA LEU A 122 -6.88 2.18 2.05
C LEU A 122 -8.24 2.87 1.88
N LEU A 123 -8.83 2.85 0.68
CA LEU A 123 -10.15 3.46 0.44
C LEU A 123 -11.28 2.76 1.21
N GLU A 124 -11.13 1.49 1.55
CA GLU A 124 -12.09 0.78 2.41
C GLU A 124 -12.10 1.34 3.85
N MET A 125 -11.01 1.99 4.28
CA MET A 125 -10.97 2.73 5.54
C MET A 125 -11.50 4.15 5.41
N TRP A 126 -11.76 4.61 4.18
CA TRP A 126 -12.38 5.90 3.92
C TRP A 126 -13.87 5.91 4.30
N THR A 127 -14.61 4.81 4.16
CA THR A 127 -16.02 4.77 4.60
C THR A 127 -16.16 4.85 6.12
N ALA A 128 -15.15 4.41 6.88
CA ALA A 128 -15.03 4.71 8.31
C ALA A 128 -14.64 6.18 8.60
N LEU A 129 -14.33 6.96 7.56
CA LEU A 129 -13.82 8.34 7.60
C LEU A 129 -14.63 9.31 6.72
N SER A 130 -15.81 8.93 6.24
CA SER A 130 -16.62 9.79 5.37
C SER A 130 -18.11 9.50 5.39
N LEU A 131 -18.61 8.78 6.40
CA LEU A 131 -20.06 8.64 6.56
C LEU A 131 -20.64 9.86 7.28
N PHE A 132 -20.83 10.92 6.50
CA PHE A 132 -22.01 11.79 6.52
C PHE A 132 -22.45 12.02 5.08
#